data_AF-A0A947CSZ8-F1
#
_entry.id   AF-A0A947CSZ8-F1
#
_cell.length_a   1.000
_cell.length_b   1.000
_cell.length_c   1.000
_cell.angle_alpha   90.00
_cell.angle_beta   90.00
_cell.angle_gamma   90.00
#
_symmetry.space_group_name_H-M   'P 1'
#
loop_
_entity.id
_entity.type
_entity.pdbx_description
1 polymer ?
#
loop_
_entity_poly.entity_id
_entity_poly.type
_entity_poly.pdbx_seq_one_letter_code
_entity_poly.pdbx_strand_id
1 'polypeptide(L)'
;MSKSVLGLLKSMLTFGEERPEAQASEETNVAGEDMPSFGVADSEPVSLVEVDHGDGRMSQYPPPEKWNDWVEWDPKAWPRKVPRRYSLVPTICFNCESACGLMAYVDKTSFEIKKFEGNPAHPGSRGRNCAKGPATHNQIYDPERILHPLKRVGERGSGKWKRISWDEAMDEIAAKMRESREKRRDGIMYHVGRPGEDHYANRAITAWGVDGHNSHTNICSAAARLGFNLWGGGDRPSPDHANARAILLISSHLETGHYFNPHAQRIIEGKLKGAKIITMDPRLSNTAARSDVWLPTWPGSEVTIMLAIAHYLIKRRSYNREFVRRWVNWKTFMAEAPGTEGVGELPVGDGTFEDFENCLEQLYAEFTFERAAEESQVPIERIIETAEIIEAAGDRLATHVWRSASMGNRGGWQVARALFFLNVLTGSVGSVGGTSFNSWNKFVPKPFKQPPAFNAWNDLHLPHEWPFAHYEMSFLLPHFLQEGRGDVDVYFTRVYNPLWINPDGFMWLEALRDESKIKCHVALTPTWNESAWFADYILPMGHAGERHDIMSQETHAGQWIGFRQPVRRVAMERAGKKVEYTYEANPGEVW
;
A
#
# COMPACT_ATOMS: atom_id res chain seq x y z
N MET A 1 -8.19 -42.25 43.05
CA MET A 1 -7.11 -41.43 43.63
C MET A 1 -6.80 -40.30 42.66
N SER A 2 -6.65 -39.04 43.02
CA SER A 2 -7.11 -38.25 44.15
C SER A 2 -6.52 -36.86 43.93
N LYS A 3 -7.37 -35.84 43.86
CA LYS A 3 -7.20 -34.54 44.53
C LYS A 3 -5.91 -33.69 44.36
N SER A 4 -4.89 -34.05 43.59
CA SER A 4 -3.63 -33.28 43.58
C SER A 4 -3.52 -32.18 42.52
N VAL A 5 -4.39 -32.14 41.50
CA VAL A 5 -4.32 -31.08 40.46
C VAL A 5 -5.24 -29.89 40.79
N LEU A 6 -6.35 -30.12 41.51
CA LEU A 6 -7.26 -29.05 41.94
C LEU A 6 -6.72 -28.22 43.13
N GLY A 7 -5.71 -28.75 43.84
CA GLY A 7 -5.08 -28.08 44.99
C GLY A 7 -4.09 -26.98 44.59
N LEU A 8 -3.36 -27.16 43.48
CA LEU A 8 -2.36 -26.17 43.03
C LEU A 8 -2.98 -24.95 42.34
N LEU A 9 -4.15 -25.10 41.69
CA LEU A 9 -4.85 -23.98 41.04
C LEU A 9 -5.57 -23.05 42.04
N LYS A 10 -5.78 -23.49 43.29
CA LYS A 10 -6.40 -22.65 44.33
C LYS A 10 -5.41 -21.74 45.07
N SER A 11 -4.10 -21.99 45.01
CA SER A 11 -3.10 -21.13 45.66
C SER A 11 -2.62 -19.96 44.79
N MET A 12 -3.05 -19.85 43.54
CA MET A 12 -2.70 -18.73 42.65
C MET A 12 -3.78 -17.64 42.54
N LEU A 13 -4.92 -17.79 43.24
CA LEU A 13 -6.07 -16.87 43.11
C LEU A 13 -6.53 -16.22 44.43
N THR A 14 -5.70 -16.23 45.47
CA THR A 14 -5.93 -15.41 46.68
C THR A 14 -4.94 -14.25 46.70
N PHE A 15 -5.23 -13.21 45.93
CA PHE A 15 -4.78 -11.85 46.23
C PHE A 15 -5.99 -11.06 46.71
N GLY A 16 -6.16 -11.06 48.03
CA GLY A 16 -7.18 -10.29 48.70
C GLY A 16 -6.92 -10.36 50.19
N GLU A 17 -6.10 -9.44 50.69
CA GLU A 17 -6.42 -8.63 51.87
C GLU A 17 -5.41 -7.48 52.04
N GLU A 18 -5.99 -6.29 52.27
CA GLU A 18 -5.47 -5.08 52.90
C GLU A 18 -4.31 -4.30 52.25
N ARG A 19 -4.67 -3.31 51.42
CA ARG A 19 -3.91 -2.05 51.29
C ARG A 19 -4.51 -1.04 52.29
N PRO A 20 -3.69 -0.25 53.00
CA PRO A 20 -4.20 0.75 53.93
C PRO A 20 -4.99 1.82 53.17
N GLU A 21 -6.11 2.26 53.76
CA GLU A 21 -6.97 3.33 53.27
C GLU A 21 -6.15 4.60 53.00
N ALA A 22 -6.07 4.99 51.73
CA ALA A 22 -5.63 6.32 51.36
C ALA A 22 -6.79 7.28 51.61
N GLN A 23 -6.61 8.23 52.53
CA GLN A 23 -7.54 9.34 52.72
C GLN A 23 -7.75 10.07 51.40
N ALA A 24 -9.01 10.21 50.98
CA ALA A 24 -9.40 10.95 49.80
C ALA A 24 -9.07 12.44 49.97
N SER A 25 -8.25 12.98 49.07
CA SER A 25 -8.12 14.43 48.88
C SER A 25 -9.33 14.94 48.09
N GLU A 26 -9.91 16.05 48.54
CA GLU A 26 -10.95 16.79 47.82
C GLU A 26 -10.36 17.35 46.50
N GLU A 27 -10.58 16.65 45.38
CA GLU A 27 -10.19 17.13 44.05
C GLU A 27 -11.29 18.00 43.43
N THR A 28 -11.02 19.30 43.31
CA THR A 28 -11.81 20.23 42.50
C THR A 28 -11.26 20.29 41.08
N ASN A 29 -12.09 20.70 40.11
CA ASN A 29 -11.60 20.97 38.75
C ASN A 29 -10.66 22.21 38.72
N VAL A 30 -10.07 22.51 37.55
CA VAL A 30 -9.17 23.66 37.36
C VAL A 30 -9.81 25.03 37.64
N ALA A 31 -11.13 25.10 37.79
CA ALA A 31 -11.87 26.29 38.18
C ALA A 31 -12.26 26.32 39.67
N GLY A 32 -11.84 25.32 40.46
CA GLY A 32 -12.14 25.23 41.89
C GLY A 32 -13.57 24.75 42.21
N GLU A 33 -14.30 24.24 41.22
CA GLU A 33 -15.61 23.63 41.43
C GLU A 33 -15.48 22.14 41.69
N ASP A 34 -16.32 21.61 42.58
CA ASP A 34 -16.38 20.19 42.88
C ASP A 34 -16.64 19.38 41.61
N MET A 35 -15.88 18.30 41.43
CA MET A 35 -16.08 17.40 40.30
C MET A 35 -17.50 16.79 40.37
N PRO A 36 -18.22 16.69 39.25
CA PRO A 36 -19.56 16.12 39.25
C PRO A 36 -19.54 14.67 39.75
N SER A 37 -20.31 14.39 40.80
CA SER A 37 -20.47 13.03 41.32
C SER A 37 -21.35 12.21 40.37
N PHE A 38 -20.83 11.10 39.87
CA PHE A 38 -21.65 10.13 39.13
C PHE A 38 -22.62 9.43 40.08
N GLY A 39 -23.87 9.24 39.65
CA GLY A 39 -24.83 8.43 40.39
C GLY A 39 -24.32 7.00 40.51
N VAL A 40 -24.38 6.43 41.71
CA VAL A 40 -24.05 5.03 41.94
C VAL A 40 -25.11 4.18 41.22
N ALA A 41 -24.72 3.52 40.14
CA ALA A 41 -25.56 2.53 39.49
C ALA A 41 -25.50 1.24 40.33
N ASP A 42 -26.65 0.74 40.76
CA ASP A 42 -26.75 -0.56 41.49
C ASP A 42 -26.31 -1.77 40.63
N SER A 43 -26.06 -1.55 39.34
CA SER A 43 -25.60 -2.58 38.40
C SER A 43 -24.10 -2.48 38.17
N GLU A 44 -23.38 -3.59 38.33
CA GLU A 44 -21.98 -3.67 37.94
C GLU A 44 -21.78 -3.28 36.46
N PRO A 45 -20.74 -2.49 36.11
CA PRO A 45 -20.42 -2.16 34.74
C PRO A 45 -20.16 -3.43 33.93
N VAL A 46 -21.03 -3.71 32.97
CA VAL A 46 -20.81 -4.82 32.03
C VAL A 46 -19.63 -4.46 31.15
N SER A 47 -18.65 -5.36 31.06
CA SER A 47 -17.52 -5.25 30.14
C SER A 47 -18.02 -5.15 28.70
N LEU A 48 -17.99 -3.96 28.10
CA LEU A 48 -18.48 -3.69 26.73
C LEU A 48 -17.59 -4.28 25.62
N VAL A 49 -16.48 -4.94 25.98
CA VAL A 49 -15.59 -5.55 24.99
C VAL A 49 -16.14 -6.86 24.42
N GLU A 50 -16.98 -7.58 25.16
CA GLU A 50 -17.69 -8.76 24.65
C GLU A 50 -19.15 -8.71 25.12
N VAL A 51 -20.01 -8.22 24.23
CA VAL A 51 -21.45 -8.29 24.44
C VAL A 51 -21.93 -9.59 23.82
N ASP A 52 -22.42 -10.51 24.63
CA ASP A 52 -23.16 -11.69 24.17
C ASP A 52 -24.63 -11.52 24.59
N HIS A 53 -25.49 -11.18 23.63
CA HIS A 53 -26.92 -11.15 23.89
C HIS A 53 -27.47 -12.57 23.76
N GLY A 54 -28.33 -13.00 24.67
CA GLY A 54 -28.97 -14.33 24.63
C GLY A 54 -29.81 -14.63 23.38
N ASP A 55 -29.96 -13.67 22.47
CA ASP A 55 -30.57 -13.80 21.14
C ASP A 55 -29.58 -13.63 19.97
N GLY A 56 -28.30 -13.39 20.28
CA GLY A 56 -27.16 -13.20 19.39
C GLY A 56 -27.17 -11.90 18.57
N ARG A 57 -27.71 -10.79 19.10
CA ARG A 57 -28.03 -9.55 18.34
C ARG A 57 -27.10 -8.33 18.51
N MET A 58 -26.14 -8.31 19.43
CA MET A 58 -25.00 -7.38 19.34
C MET A 58 -23.73 -8.17 19.60
N SER A 59 -23.00 -8.45 18.53
CA SER A 59 -21.61 -8.86 18.58
C SER A 59 -20.80 -7.72 17.95
N GLN A 60 -19.51 -7.59 18.30
CA GLN A 60 -18.64 -6.56 17.67
C GLN A 60 -18.64 -6.67 16.13
N TYR A 61 -18.89 -7.87 15.60
CA TYR A 61 -19.11 -8.14 14.18
C TYR A 61 -20.15 -9.26 13.97
N PRO A 62 -20.93 -9.26 12.87
CA PRO A 62 -21.83 -10.36 12.55
C PRO A 62 -21.05 -11.68 12.42
N PRO A 63 -21.49 -12.76 13.09
CA PRO A 63 -20.78 -14.03 13.03
C PRO A 63 -20.94 -14.68 11.63
N PRO A 64 -19.89 -15.31 11.07
CA PRO A 64 -19.89 -15.85 9.69
C PRO A 64 -21.06 -16.78 9.35
N GLU A 65 -21.49 -17.61 10.30
CA GLU A 65 -22.61 -18.54 10.16
C GLU A 65 -23.96 -17.84 9.93
N LYS A 66 -24.08 -16.55 10.29
CA LYS A 66 -25.29 -15.73 10.06
C LYS A 66 -25.20 -14.85 8.81
N TRP A 67 -24.10 -14.86 8.07
CA TRP A 67 -23.90 -13.94 6.93
C TRP A 67 -24.92 -14.13 5.79
N ASN A 68 -25.52 -15.31 5.64
CA ASN A 68 -26.55 -15.53 4.61
C ASN A 68 -27.91 -14.89 4.95
N ASP A 69 -28.17 -14.60 6.22
CA ASP A 69 -29.43 -14.02 6.68
C ASP A 69 -29.21 -13.20 7.96
N TRP A 70 -28.60 -12.03 7.79
CA TRP A 70 -28.36 -11.09 8.88
C TRP A 70 -29.56 -10.15 9.08
N VAL A 71 -29.94 -9.89 10.33
CA VAL A 71 -31.06 -9.01 10.66
C VAL A 71 -30.56 -7.81 11.46
N GLU A 72 -30.86 -6.60 10.99
CA GLU A 72 -30.68 -5.36 11.75
C GLU A 72 -32.01 -4.65 11.96
N TRP A 73 -32.08 -3.79 12.96
CA TRP A 73 -33.24 -2.93 13.18
C TRP A 73 -33.06 -1.60 12.46
N ASP A 74 -34.11 -1.13 11.79
CA ASP A 74 -34.11 0.17 11.13
C ASP A 74 -33.99 1.30 12.16
N PRO A 75 -32.85 2.02 12.24
CA PRO A 75 -32.67 3.06 13.23
C PRO A 75 -33.59 4.26 12.99
N LYS A 76 -34.06 4.49 11.75
CA LYS A 76 -34.98 5.58 11.42
C LYS A 76 -36.42 5.27 11.84
N ALA A 77 -36.74 4.02 12.11
CA ALA A 77 -38.06 3.61 12.56
C ALA A 77 -38.23 3.69 14.07
N TRP A 78 -37.16 4.02 14.83
CA TRP A 78 -37.19 4.10 16.28
C TRP A 78 -38.34 4.99 16.81
N PRO A 79 -39.10 4.54 17.82
CA PRO A 79 -38.91 3.33 18.63
C PRO A 79 -39.50 2.04 18.04
N ARG A 80 -40.12 2.07 16.86
CA ARG A 80 -40.67 0.86 16.22
C ARG A 80 -39.54 -0.05 15.74
N LYS A 81 -39.57 -1.31 16.19
CA LYS A 81 -38.63 -2.36 15.75
C LYS A 81 -39.02 -2.87 14.35
N VAL A 82 -38.52 -2.20 13.31
CA VAL A 82 -38.71 -2.64 11.91
C VAL A 82 -37.48 -3.44 11.48
N PRO A 83 -37.59 -4.75 11.18
CA PRO A 83 -36.44 -5.56 10.78
C PRO A 83 -36.03 -5.28 9.33
N ARG A 84 -34.71 -5.24 9.10
CA ARG A 84 -34.07 -5.22 7.78
C ARG A 84 -33.23 -6.49 7.65
N ARG A 85 -33.36 -7.21 6.53
CA ARG A 85 -32.66 -8.49 6.30
C ARG A 85 -31.62 -8.34 5.20
N TYR A 86 -30.40 -8.78 5.49
CA TYR A 86 -29.24 -8.63 4.62
C TYR A 86 -28.56 -9.96 4.32
N SER A 87 -28.02 -10.09 3.11
CA SER A 87 -26.96 -11.04 2.78
C SER A 87 -25.63 -10.31 2.92
N LEU A 88 -24.79 -10.75 3.85
CA LEU A 88 -23.45 -10.24 4.04
C LEU A 88 -22.48 -10.94 3.09
N VAL A 89 -21.77 -10.15 2.29
CA VAL A 89 -20.84 -10.68 1.28
C VAL A 89 -19.47 -10.02 1.46
N PRO A 90 -18.41 -10.79 1.76
CA PRO A 90 -17.07 -10.25 1.88
C PRO A 90 -16.53 -9.83 0.51
N THR A 91 -15.79 -8.74 0.46
CA THR A 91 -15.02 -8.29 -0.72
C THR A 91 -13.78 -7.53 -0.26
N ILE A 92 -13.07 -6.87 -1.17
CA ILE A 92 -11.80 -6.19 -0.87
C ILE A 92 -11.82 -4.78 -1.43
N CYS A 93 -11.50 -3.80 -0.58
CA CYS A 93 -11.41 -2.40 -0.98
C CYS A 93 -10.42 -2.21 -2.14
N PHE A 94 -10.69 -1.23 -3.00
CA PHE A 94 -9.86 -0.90 -4.16
C PHE A 94 -9.34 0.54 -4.15
N ASN A 95 -9.59 1.29 -3.06
CA ASN A 95 -9.24 2.71 -2.96
C ASN A 95 -7.76 2.98 -2.66
N CYS A 96 -7.01 1.99 -2.20
CA CYS A 96 -5.57 2.07 -2.02
C CYS A 96 -4.94 0.67 -2.09
N GLU A 97 -3.63 0.60 -1.91
CA GLU A 97 -2.88 -0.66 -2.00
C GLU A 97 -2.94 -1.56 -0.78
N SER A 98 -3.42 -1.07 0.37
CA SER A 98 -3.63 -1.91 1.56
C SER A 98 -4.60 -3.07 1.35
N ALA A 99 -5.48 -2.97 0.35
CA ALA A 99 -6.45 -4.02 0.01
C ALA A 99 -7.24 -4.51 1.24
N CYS A 100 -7.72 -3.59 2.08
CA CYS A 100 -8.44 -3.94 3.30
C CYS A 100 -9.74 -4.70 2.97
N GLY A 101 -10.05 -5.72 3.77
CA GLY A 101 -11.30 -6.47 3.64
C GLY A 101 -12.52 -5.59 3.93
N LEU A 102 -13.55 -5.74 3.11
CA LEU A 102 -14.85 -5.11 3.27
C LEU A 102 -15.94 -6.18 3.42
N MET A 103 -17.02 -5.82 4.10
CA MET A 103 -18.25 -6.61 4.24
C MET A 103 -19.41 -5.80 3.68
N ALA A 104 -20.01 -6.26 2.59
CA ALA A 104 -21.17 -5.61 2.00
C ALA A 104 -22.46 -6.12 2.65
N TYR A 105 -23.35 -5.19 3.03
CA TYR A 105 -24.69 -5.51 3.51
C TYR A 105 -25.67 -5.36 2.35
N VAL A 106 -26.02 -6.47 1.69
CA VAL A 106 -26.91 -6.47 0.52
C VAL A 106 -28.33 -6.79 0.95
N ASP A 107 -29.28 -5.89 0.69
CA ASP A 107 -30.70 -6.10 1.03
C ASP A 107 -31.25 -7.34 0.30
N LYS A 108 -31.87 -8.27 1.04
CA LYS A 108 -32.36 -9.53 0.45
C LYS A 108 -33.58 -9.37 -0.45
N THR A 109 -34.26 -8.24 -0.40
CA THR A 109 -35.42 -7.93 -1.23
C THR A 109 -35.00 -7.18 -2.49
N SER A 110 -34.28 -6.06 -2.35
CA SER A 110 -33.90 -5.20 -3.48
C SER A 110 -32.56 -5.54 -4.13
N PHE A 111 -31.70 -6.31 -3.47
CA PHE A 111 -30.29 -6.54 -3.86
C PHE A 111 -29.46 -5.26 -3.96
N GLU A 112 -29.88 -4.18 -3.31
CA GLU A 112 -29.08 -2.98 -3.15
C GLU A 112 -28.09 -3.15 -2.00
N ILE A 113 -26.89 -2.60 -2.17
CA ILE A 113 -25.88 -2.55 -1.11
C ILE A 113 -26.27 -1.39 -0.19
N LYS A 114 -26.59 -1.65 1.08
CA LYS A 114 -26.97 -0.59 2.03
C LYS A 114 -25.80 0.03 2.77
N LYS A 115 -24.71 -0.73 2.96
CA LYS A 115 -23.46 -0.24 3.56
C LYS A 115 -22.29 -1.19 3.28
N PHE A 116 -21.08 -0.67 3.45
CA PHE A 116 -19.86 -1.47 3.60
C PHE A 116 -19.28 -1.25 4.99
N GLU A 117 -18.90 -2.34 5.65
CA GLU A 117 -18.13 -2.32 6.89
C GLU A 117 -16.82 -3.09 6.71
N GLY A 118 -16.00 -3.16 7.75
CA GLY A 118 -14.78 -3.96 7.71
C GLY A 118 -15.05 -5.44 7.87
N ASN A 119 -14.38 -6.28 7.08
CA ASN A 119 -14.43 -7.72 7.26
C ASN A 119 -13.48 -8.16 8.41
N PRO A 120 -13.99 -8.66 9.55
CA PRO A 120 -13.16 -9.07 10.68
C PRO A 120 -12.27 -10.28 10.35
N ALA A 121 -12.69 -11.15 9.44
CA ALA A 121 -11.95 -12.33 9.03
C ALA A 121 -10.77 -12.02 8.09
N HIS A 122 -10.64 -10.77 7.61
CA HIS A 122 -9.56 -10.40 6.70
C HIS A 122 -8.20 -10.32 7.44
N PRO A 123 -7.16 -11.10 7.07
CA PRO A 123 -5.91 -11.21 7.85
C PRO A 123 -5.12 -9.91 8.01
N GLY A 124 -5.15 -9.06 6.97
CA GLY A 124 -4.50 -7.75 6.98
C GLY A 124 -5.21 -6.75 7.91
N SER A 125 -6.41 -6.30 7.51
CA SER A 125 -7.15 -5.24 8.17
C SER A 125 -7.95 -5.63 9.42
N ARG A 126 -8.28 -6.92 9.62
CA ARG A 126 -8.98 -7.43 10.82
C ARG A 126 -10.24 -6.61 11.19
N GLY A 127 -11.06 -6.28 10.18
CA GLY A 127 -12.27 -5.48 10.35
C GLY A 127 -12.07 -3.97 10.58
N ARG A 128 -10.84 -3.48 10.66
CA ARG A 128 -10.54 -2.05 10.84
C ARG A 128 -10.29 -1.40 9.48
N ASN A 129 -11.17 -0.48 9.09
CA ASN A 129 -11.08 0.24 7.82
C ASN A 129 -11.01 1.75 8.09
N CYS A 130 -10.29 2.48 7.22
CA CYS A 130 -10.37 3.94 7.20
C CYS A 130 -11.66 4.42 6.51
N ALA A 131 -11.93 5.72 6.56
CA ALA A 131 -13.14 6.33 5.98
C ALA A 131 -13.35 5.99 4.50
N LYS A 132 -12.27 5.76 3.74
CA LYS A 132 -12.32 5.38 2.32
C LYS A 132 -12.95 4.00 2.08
N GLY A 133 -12.94 3.10 3.06
CA GLY A 133 -13.54 1.76 2.93
C GLY A 133 -15.07 1.82 2.83
N PRO A 134 -15.77 2.32 3.85
CA PRO A 134 -17.23 2.50 3.81
C PRO A 134 -17.70 3.42 2.67
N ALA A 135 -16.90 4.43 2.31
CA ALA A 135 -17.19 5.34 1.21
C ALA A 135 -17.28 4.65 -0.18
N THR A 136 -16.88 3.38 -0.31
CA THR A 136 -17.18 2.58 -1.52
C THR A 136 -18.66 2.52 -1.84
N HIS A 137 -19.55 2.63 -0.84
CA HIS A 137 -20.98 2.76 -1.08
C HIS A 137 -21.30 4.00 -1.93
N ASN A 138 -20.74 5.16 -1.57
CA ASN A 138 -20.95 6.42 -2.28
C ASN A 138 -20.39 6.34 -3.71
N GLN A 139 -19.26 5.66 -3.91
CA GLN A 139 -18.67 5.46 -5.24
C GLN A 139 -19.57 4.63 -6.15
N ILE A 140 -20.16 3.54 -5.64
CA ILE A 140 -21.05 2.67 -6.42
C ILE A 140 -22.32 3.40 -6.85
N TYR A 141 -22.88 4.23 -5.98
CA TYR A 141 -24.12 4.98 -6.19
C TYR A 141 -23.89 6.45 -6.52
N ASP A 142 -22.70 6.78 -7.03
CA ASP A 142 -22.38 8.14 -7.49
C ASP A 142 -23.35 8.52 -8.63
N PRO A 143 -24.05 9.66 -8.55
CA PRO A 143 -24.98 10.09 -9.59
C PRO A 143 -24.29 10.39 -10.93
N GLU A 144 -22.99 10.68 -10.94
CA GLU A 144 -22.19 10.97 -12.14
C GLU A 144 -21.43 9.74 -12.67
N ARG A 145 -21.77 8.56 -12.15
CA ARG A 145 -21.12 7.31 -12.53
C ARG A 145 -21.36 6.94 -13.98
N ILE A 146 -20.33 6.39 -14.61
CA ILE A 146 -20.42 5.88 -15.98
C ILE A 146 -20.93 4.45 -15.94
N LEU A 147 -22.14 4.25 -16.46
CA LEU A 147 -22.87 2.99 -16.37
C LEU A 147 -22.96 2.22 -17.69
N HIS A 148 -22.62 2.83 -18.82
CA HIS A 148 -22.73 2.21 -20.15
C HIS A 148 -21.52 2.56 -21.01
N PRO A 149 -21.16 1.73 -22.00
CA PRO A 149 -20.20 2.11 -23.01
C PRO A 149 -20.62 3.39 -23.74
N LEU A 150 -19.68 4.32 -23.90
CA LEU A 150 -19.90 5.59 -24.59
C LEU A 150 -18.88 5.75 -25.72
N LYS A 151 -19.33 6.32 -26.83
CA LYS A 151 -18.51 6.73 -27.96
C LYS A 151 -18.62 8.23 -28.17
N ARG A 152 -17.49 8.88 -28.41
CA ARG A 152 -17.44 10.30 -28.78
C ARG A 152 -18.10 10.51 -30.15
N VAL A 153 -18.93 11.55 -30.27
CA VAL A 153 -19.60 11.93 -31.54
C VAL A 153 -19.38 13.38 -31.98
N GLY A 154 -18.64 14.17 -31.20
CA GLY A 154 -18.18 15.51 -31.56
C GLY A 154 -16.66 15.62 -31.55
N GLU A 155 -16.12 16.84 -31.65
CA GLU A 155 -14.69 17.09 -31.49
C GLU A 155 -14.19 16.59 -30.12
N ARG A 156 -12.93 16.17 -30.05
CA ARG A 156 -12.34 15.66 -28.82
C ARG A 156 -12.34 16.75 -27.73
N GLY A 157 -12.87 16.43 -26.55
CA GLY A 157 -13.08 17.38 -25.45
C GLY A 157 -14.39 18.18 -25.51
N SER A 158 -15.23 18.01 -26.54
CA SER A 158 -16.53 18.71 -26.66
C SER A 158 -17.63 18.18 -25.73
N GLY A 159 -17.39 17.05 -25.04
CA GLY A 159 -18.38 16.44 -24.15
C GLY A 159 -19.59 15.80 -24.86
N LYS A 160 -19.51 15.58 -26.18
CA LYS A 160 -20.60 14.98 -26.96
C LYS A 160 -20.42 13.47 -27.08
N TRP A 161 -21.29 12.72 -26.41
CA TRP A 161 -21.23 11.27 -26.30
C TRP A 161 -22.51 10.59 -26.80
N LYS A 162 -22.36 9.42 -27.42
CA LYS A 162 -23.44 8.50 -27.77
C LYS A 162 -23.24 7.20 -26.98
N ARG A 163 -24.29 6.73 -26.33
CA ARG A 163 -24.29 5.37 -25.76
C ARG A 163 -24.23 4.34 -26.89
N ILE A 164 -23.34 3.38 -26.75
CA ILE A 164 -23.20 2.24 -27.66
C ILE A 164 -23.29 0.94 -26.86
N SER A 165 -23.44 -0.18 -27.56
CA SER A 165 -23.38 -1.50 -26.92
C SER A 165 -21.93 -1.91 -26.64
N TRP A 166 -21.74 -2.88 -25.75
CA TRP A 166 -20.43 -3.51 -25.57
C TRP A 166 -19.93 -4.18 -26.85
N ASP A 167 -20.79 -4.86 -27.60
CA ASP A 167 -20.41 -5.52 -28.85
C ASP A 167 -19.92 -4.51 -29.90
N GLU A 168 -20.65 -3.40 -30.09
CA GLU A 168 -20.24 -2.30 -30.98
C GLU A 168 -18.89 -1.71 -30.55
N ALA A 169 -18.71 -1.45 -29.24
CA ALA A 169 -17.45 -0.91 -28.72
C ALA A 169 -16.28 -1.89 -28.96
N MET A 170 -16.49 -3.17 -28.66
CA MET A 170 -15.46 -4.21 -28.80
C MET A 170 -15.08 -4.43 -30.27
N ASP A 171 -16.05 -4.47 -31.18
CA ASP A 171 -15.80 -4.66 -32.61
C ASP A 171 -15.00 -3.50 -33.21
N GLU A 172 -15.41 -2.26 -32.92
CA GLU A 172 -14.74 -1.06 -33.45
C GLU A 172 -13.33 -0.90 -32.88
N ILE A 173 -13.14 -1.09 -31.57
CA ILE A 173 -11.83 -1.01 -30.93
C ILE A 173 -10.93 -2.13 -31.46
N ALA A 174 -11.44 -3.38 -31.53
CA ALA A 174 -10.66 -4.51 -32.03
C ALA A 174 -10.24 -4.33 -33.49
N ALA A 175 -11.07 -3.71 -34.34
CA ALA A 175 -10.70 -3.39 -35.72
C ALA A 175 -9.50 -2.43 -35.77
N LYS A 176 -9.52 -1.35 -34.98
CA LYS A 176 -8.39 -0.39 -34.89
C LYS A 176 -7.12 -1.04 -34.36
N MET A 177 -7.27 -1.89 -33.34
CA MET A 177 -6.14 -2.62 -32.79
C MET A 177 -5.54 -3.59 -33.83
N ARG A 178 -6.38 -4.32 -34.61
CA ARG A 178 -5.90 -5.20 -35.69
C ARG A 178 -5.14 -4.41 -36.76
N GLU A 179 -5.68 -3.27 -37.18
CA GLU A 179 -5.02 -2.39 -38.16
C GLU A 179 -3.65 -1.91 -37.66
N SER A 180 -3.52 -1.52 -36.39
CA SER A 180 -2.23 -1.15 -35.80
C SER A 180 -1.24 -2.32 -35.82
N ARG A 181 -1.70 -3.52 -35.44
CA ARG A 181 -0.89 -4.76 -35.41
C ARG A 181 -0.33 -5.18 -36.76
N GLU A 182 -1.05 -4.90 -37.84
CA GLU A 182 -0.58 -5.18 -39.20
C GLU A 182 0.58 -4.26 -39.61
N LYS A 183 0.69 -3.08 -38.98
CA LYS A 183 1.69 -2.07 -39.30
C LYS A 183 2.92 -2.15 -38.41
N ARG A 184 2.73 -2.30 -37.10
CA ARG A 184 3.80 -2.18 -36.09
C ARG A 184 3.47 -2.89 -34.78
N ARG A 185 4.47 -3.05 -33.91
CA ARG A 185 4.32 -3.80 -32.64
C ARG A 185 4.07 -2.96 -31.39
N ASP A 186 4.32 -1.68 -31.50
CA ASP A 186 4.41 -0.66 -30.46
C ASP A 186 3.34 0.43 -30.60
N GLY A 187 2.43 0.30 -31.58
CA GLY A 187 1.35 1.27 -31.82
C GLY A 187 0.16 1.18 -30.85
N ILE A 188 0.11 0.13 -30.02
CA ILE A 188 -0.95 -0.06 -29.02
C ILE A 188 -0.33 0.05 -27.64
N MET A 189 -0.89 0.91 -26.79
CA MET A 189 -0.41 1.13 -25.44
C MET A 189 -1.52 0.91 -24.42
N TYR A 190 -1.23 0.10 -23.41
CA TYR A 190 -2.05 -0.14 -22.25
C TYR A 190 -1.40 0.50 -21.02
N HIS A 191 -1.96 1.62 -20.60
CA HIS A 191 -1.49 2.39 -19.48
C HIS A 191 -2.35 2.13 -18.23
N VAL A 192 -1.80 1.36 -17.30
CA VAL A 192 -2.49 0.99 -16.07
C VAL A 192 -2.11 1.92 -14.91
N GLY A 193 -3.13 2.52 -14.32
CA GLY A 193 -3.04 3.19 -13.04
C GLY A 193 -3.12 2.12 -11.97
N ARG A 194 -4.23 2.03 -11.25
CA ARG A 194 -4.39 1.00 -10.23
C ARG A 194 -4.57 -0.41 -10.85
N PRO A 195 -3.60 -1.36 -10.69
CA PRO A 195 -3.81 -2.73 -11.13
C PRO A 195 -4.89 -3.36 -10.22
N GLY A 196 -5.91 -3.92 -10.86
CA GLY A 196 -6.98 -4.64 -10.16
C GLY A 196 -6.65 -6.12 -10.04
N GLU A 197 -5.94 -6.65 -11.04
CA GLU A 197 -5.66 -8.06 -11.26
C GLU A 197 -4.14 -8.29 -11.34
N ASP A 198 -3.71 -9.51 -11.07
CA ASP A 198 -2.31 -9.92 -11.14
C ASP A 198 -1.99 -10.61 -12.51
N HIS A 199 -1.32 -9.86 -13.39
CA HIS A 199 -0.62 -10.29 -14.61
C HIS A 199 -1.44 -10.72 -15.84
N TYR A 200 -2.76 -10.83 -15.78
CA TYR A 200 -3.60 -11.28 -16.90
C TYR A 200 -3.58 -10.30 -18.08
N ALA A 201 -3.79 -9.00 -17.87
CA ALA A 201 -3.84 -8.01 -18.95
C ALA A 201 -2.49 -7.93 -19.68
N ASN A 202 -1.39 -7.89 -18.93
CA ASN A 202 -0.05 -7.89 -19.51
C ASN A 202 0.21 -9.17 -20.32
N ARG A 203 -0.16 -10.33 -19.78
CA ARG A 203 -0.05 -11.59 -20.51
C ARG A 203 -0.84 -11.57 -21.82
N ALA A 204 -2.05 -10.99 -21.83
CA ALA A 204 -2.87 -10.89 -23.03
C ALA A 204 -2.22 -10.00 -24.10
N ILE A 205 -1.71 -8.83 -23.71
CA ILE A 205 -1.03 -7.89 -24.60
C ILE A 205 0.26 -8.49 -25.17
N THR A 206 1.09 -9.09 -24.32
CA THR A 206 2.33 -9.76 -24.75
C THR A 206 2.04 -10.97 -25.64
N ALA A 207 0.98 -11.73 -25.37
CA ALA A 207 0.57 -12.87 -26.22
C ALA A 207 0.15 -12.44 -27.63
N TRP A 208 -0.29 -11.19 -27.79
CA TRP A 208 -0.59 -10.62 -29.09
C TRP A 208 0.63 -9.97 -29.78
N GLY A 209 1.81 -10.06 -29.13
CA GLY A 209 3.08 -9.54 -29.63
C GLY A 209 3.17 -8.02 -29.58
N VAL A 210 2.42 -7.38 -28.69
CA VAL A 210 2.37 -5.92 -28.50
C VAL A 210 3.36 -5.50 -27.41
N ASP A 211 4.29 -4.60 -27.75
CA ASP A 211 5.16 -3.93 -26.78
C ASP A 211 4.48 -2.64 -26.28
N GLY A 212 3.47 -2.84 -25.44
CA GLY A 212 2.49 -1.80 -25.12
C GLY A 212 2.24 -1.62 -23.64
N HIS A 213 2.94 -2.32 -22.75
CA HIS A 213 2.70 -2.14 -21.31
C HIS A 213 3.25 -0.80 -20.81
N ASN A 214 2.41 -0.04 -20.13
CA ASN A 214 2.81 1.16 -19.43
C ASN A 214 2.10 1.26 -18.07
N SER A 215 2.75 1.84 -17.04
CA SER A 215 2.14 1.94 -15.71
C SER A 215 2.51 3.23 -14.96
N HIS A 216 1.69 3.59 -13.98
CA HIS A 216 1.99 4.69 -13.07
C HIS A 216 3.13 4.39 -12.06
N THR A 217 3.84 3.25 -12.17
CA THR A 217 4.82 2.80 -11.15
C THR A 217 5.92 3.82 -10.90
N ASN A 218 6.39 4.51 -11.95
CA ASN A 218 7.43 5.53 -11.84
C ASN A 218 7.03 6.71 -10.95
N ILE A 219 5.81 7.22 -11.13
CA ILE A 219 5.23 8.28 -10.28
C ILE A 219 4.62 7.74 -8.97
N CYS A 220 4.90 6.48 -8.60
CA CYS A 220 4.24 5.82 -7.48
C CYS A 220 5.22 5.26 -6.44
N SER A 221 6.24 4.52 -6.84
CA SER A 221 7.21 3.96 -5.86
C SER A 221 8.52 3.49 -6.49
N ALA A 222 8.71 3.62 -7.81
CA ALA A 222 9.85 3.05 -8.53
C ALA A 222 11.21 3.31 -7.88
N ALA A 223 11.47 4.54 -7.44
CA ALA A 223 12.72 4.90 -6.79
C ALA A 223 12.96 4.10 -5.50
N ALA A 224 11.96 4.00 -4.61
CA ALA A 224 12.08 3.19 -3.40
C ALA A 224 12.31 1.70 -3.74
N ARG A 225 11.60 1.18 -4.76
CA ARG A 225 11.74 -0.23 -5.17
C ARG A 225 13.13 -0.54 -5.70
N LEU A 226 13.73 0.36 -6.49
CA LEU A 226 15.11 0.20 -6.95
C LEU A 226 16.08 0.04 -5.77
N GLY A 227 15.94 0.86 -4.72
CA GLY A 227 16.80 0.76 -3.54
C GLY A 227 16.71 -0.60 -2.84
N PHE A 228 15.52 -1.19 -2.73
CA PHE A 228 15.33 -2.54 -2.18
C PHE A 228 15.82 -3.64 -3.14
N ASN A 229 15.60 -3.45 -4.45
CA ASN A 229 15.97 -4.41 -5.48
C ASN A 229 17.50 -4.59 -5.54
N LEU A 230 18.25 -3.50 -5.42
CA LEU A 230 19.72 -3.51 -5.37
C LEU A 230 20.30 -4.29 -4.17
N TRP A 231 19.53 -4.46 -3.09
CA TRP A 231 19.98 -5.22 -1.91
C TRP A 231 19.67 -6.73 -2.01
N GLY A 232 18.46 -7.09 -2.43
CA GLY A 232 18.01 -8.47 -2.33
C GLY A 232 17.02 -8.92 -3.41
N GLY A 233 16.88 -8.16 -4.50
CA GLY A 233 15.95 -8.45 -5.59
C GLY A 233 14.47 -8.38 -5.20
N GLY A 234 14.16 -7.75 -4.05
CA GLY A 234 12.79 -7.51 -3.60
C GLY A 234 12.30 -6.11 -3.98
N ASP A 235 11.01 -6.01 -4.31
CA ASP A 235 10.40 -4.75 -4.74
C ASP A 235 10.04 -3.83 -3.56
N ARG A 236 9.70 -4.40 -2.39
CA ARG A 236 9.19 -3.65 -1.23
C ARG A 236 9.59 -4.33 0.09
N PRO A 237 9.60 -3.59 1.21
CA PRO A 237 9.81 -4.16 2.53
C PRO A 237 8.51 -4.78 3.05
N SER A 238 8.64 -5.78 3.93
CA SER A 238 7.57 -6.40 4.71
C SER A 238 8.01 -6.47 6.17
N PRO A 239 7.83 -5.38 6.94
CA PRO A 239 8.37 -5.29 8.29
C PRO A 239 7.47 -5.99 9.31
N ASP A 240 8.08 -6.68 10.27
CA ASP A 240 7.38 -7.31 11.40
C ASP A 240 7.20 -6.31 12.56
N HIS A 241 6.42 -5.26 12.31
CA HIS A 241 6.23 -4.18 13.27
C HIS A 241 5.72 -4.63 14.64
N ALA A 242 4.90 -5.69 14.70
CA ALA A 242 4.27 -6.16 15.94
C ALA A 242 5.26 -6.82 16.91
N ASN A 243 6.46 -7.18 16.44
CA ASN A 243 7.52 -7.76 17.26
C ASN A 243 8.82 -6.92 17.22
N ALA A 244 8.79 -5.72 16.66
CA ALA A 244 9.96 -4.85 16.61
C ALA A 244 10.38 -4.35 18.01
N ARG A 245 11.64 -3.95 18.17
CA ARG A 245 12.12 -3.12 19.29
C ARG A 245 12.30 -1.66 18.89
N ALA A 246 12.65 -1.41 17.64
CA ALA A 246 12.62 -0.09 17.02
C ALA A 246 11.89 -0.15 15.68
N ILE A 247 11.09 0.87 15.40
CA ILE A 247 10.34 1.04 14.16
C ILE A 247 10.76 2.38 13.55
N LEU A 248 11.48 2.34 12.43
CA LEU A 248 11.92 3.53 11.69
C LEU A 248 11.04 3.75 10.45
N LEU A 249 10.32 4.86 10.45
CA LEU A 249 9.33 5.23 9.46
C LEU A 249 9.77 6.47 8.67
N ILE A 250 9.85 6.36 7.34
CA ILE A 250 10.12 7.49 6.43
C ILE A 250 8.89 7.70 5.54
N SER A 251 8.30 8.90 5.60
CA SER A 251 7.09 9.25 4.82
C SER A 251 5.94 8.23 4.98
N SER A 252 5.82 7.63 6.16
CA SER A 252 5.00 6.45 6.42
C SER A 252 3.95 6.78 7.49
N HIS A 253 2.72 7.08 7.04
CA HIS A 253 1.69 7.71 7.87
C HIS A 253 0.60 6.72 8.28
N LEU A 254 0.50 6.38 9.56
CA LEU A 254 -0.52 5.49 10.12
C LEU A 254 -1.94 6.01 9.89
N GLU A 255 -2.14 7.33 9.93
CA GLU A 255 -3.46 7.95 9.91
C GLU A 255 -4.09 8.04 8.52
N THR A 256 -3.27 8.21 7.49
CA THR A 256 -3.72 8.59 6.14
C THR A 256 -2.93 7.89 5.04
N GLY A 257 -1.84 7.22 5.40
CA GLY A 257 -0.88 6.64 4.48
C GLY A 257 -1.52 5.61 3.57
N HIS A 258 -1.31 5.81 2.28
CA HIS A 258 -1.51 4.76 1.30
C HIS A 258 -0.67 3.54 1.72
N TYR A 259 -1.23 2.32 1.69
CA TYR A 259 -0.60 1.08 2.14
C TYR A 259 -0.67 0.79 3.67
N PHE A 260 -0.97 1.77 4.53
CA PHE A 260 -0.63 1.66 5.95
C PHE A 260 -1.68 1.16 6.95
N ASN A 261 -2.97 1.06 6.63
CA ASN A 261 -3.97 0.70 7.65
C ASN A 261 -3.68 -0.67 8.35
N PRO A 262 -3.36 -1.76 7.64
CA PRO A 262 -2.91 -3.01 8.28
C PRO A 262 -1.61 -2.89 9.10
N HIS A 263 -0.67 -2.05 8.65
CA HIS A 263 0.58 -1.80 9.36
C HIS A 263 0.36 -0.97 10.62
N ALA A 264 -0.53 0.02 10.60
CA ALA A 264 -0.81 0.88 11.75
C ALA A 264 -1.21 0.08 12.98
N GLN A 265 -2.08 -0.93 12.81
CA GLN A 265 -2.44 -1.85 13.89
C GLN A 265 -1.22 -2.53 14.52
N ARG A 266 -0.31 -3.03 13.67
CA ARG A 266 0.88 -3.77 14.08
C ARG A 266 1.96 -2.87 14.67
N ILE A 267 2.09 -1.64 14.18
CA ILE A 267 2.99 -0.63 14.74
C ILE A 267 2.54 -0.25 16.15
N ILE A 268 1.23 -0.06 16.36
CA ILE A 268 0.68 0.20 17.70
C ILE A 268 0.82 -1.03 18.61
N GLU A 269 0.59 -2.24 18.12
CA GLU A 269 0.88 -3.48 18.87
C GLU A 269 2.36 -3.55 19.31
N GLY A 270 3.29 -3.23 18.41
CA GLY A 270 4.71 -3.14 18.72
C GLY A 270 5.00 -2.08 19.79
N LYS A 271 4.44 -0.87 19.65
CA LYS A 271 4.61 0.22 20.63
C LYS A 271 4.07 -0.14 22.00
N LEU A 272 2.90 -0.78 22.08
CA LEU A 272 2.31 -1.25 23.34
C LEU A 272 3.18 -2.34 24.01
N LYS A 273 3.98 -3.08 23.25
CA LYS A 273 5.00 -4.02 23.75
C LYS A 273 6.34 -3.35 24.07
N GLY A 274 6.43 -2.03 23.96
CA GLY A 274 7.64 -1.25 24.28
C GLY A 274 8.53 -0.88 23.10
N ALA A 275 8.13 -1.16 21.85
CA ALA A 275 8.90 -0.73 20.69
C ALA A 275 8.95 0.80 20.59
N LYS A 276 10.13 1.34 20.27
CA LYS A 276 10.33 2.78 20.01
C LYS A 276 9.98 3.11 18.57
N ILE A 277 9.17 4.14 18.36
CA ILE A 277 8.85 4.62 17.01
C ILE A 277 9.71 5.85 16.70
N ILE A 278 10.41 5.81 15.58
CA ILE A 278 11.17 6.92 15.00
C ILE A 278 10.50 7.31 13.69
N THR A 279 10.30 8.60 13.44
CA THR A 279 9.70 9.10 12.21
C THR A 279 10.50 10.22 11.60
N MET A 280 10.90 10.04 10.33
CA MET A 280 11.45 11.09 9.47
C MET A 280 10.33 11.64 8.59
N ASP A 281 9.95 12.88 8.82
CA ASP A 281 8.85 13.54 8.12
C ASP A 281 8.98 15.07 8.28
N PRO A 282 9.02 15.87 7.19
CA PRO A 282 9.10 17.33 7.31
C PRO A 282 7.90 17.95 8.05
N ARG A 283 6.73 17.28 8.03
CA ARG A 283 5.54 17.72 8.79
C ARG A 283 5.41 16.95 10.10
N LEU A 284 4.86 17.60 11.13
CA LEU A 284 4.37 16.93 12.33
C LEU A 284 3.10 16.16 12.00
N SER A 285 3.25 14.96 11.43
CA SER A 285 2.14 14.05 11.13
C SER A 285 1.53 13.45 12.41
N ASN A 286 0.33 12.87 12.32
CA ASN A 286 -0.26 12.17 13.47
C ASN A 286 0.62 10.99 13.90
N THR A 287 1.33 10.40 12.94
CA THR A 287 2.37 9.41 13.20
C THR A 287 3.52 10.01 13.99
N ALA A 288 4.12 11.10 13.51
CA ALA A 288 5.21 11.78 14.21
C ALA A 288 4.82 12.23 15.62
N ALA A 289 3.60 12.75 15.82
CA ALA A 289 3.09 13.13 17.15
C ALA A 289 2.90 11.96 18.12
N ARG A 290 2.90 10.72 17.61
CA ARG A 290 2.85 9.47 18.38
C ARG A 290 4.21 8.77 18.43
N SER A 291 5.25 9.34 17.83
CA SER A 291 6.59 8.76 17.82
C SER A 291 7.37 9.12 19.08
N ASP A 292 8.32 8.27 19.43
CA ASP A 292 9.28 8.54 20.50
C ASP A 292 10.30 9.59 20.02
N VAL A 293 10.70 9.51 18.74
CA VAL A 293 11.54 10.52 18.07
C VAL A 293 10.91 10.96 16.76
N TRP A 294 10.79 12.27 16.56
CA TRP A 294 10.44 12.88 15.28
C TRP A 294 11.63 13.67 14.74
N LEU A 295 12.00 13.40 13.50
CA LEU A 295 13.07 14.06 12.76
C LEU A 295 12.42 14.87 11.62
N PRO A 296 12.27 16.20 11.77
CA PRO A 296 11.72 17.09 10.74
C PRO A 296 12.74 17.37 9.62
N THR A 297 13.09 16.33 8.87
CA THR A 297 14.14 16.40 7.85
C THR A 297 13.79 17.38 6.74
N TRP A 298 14.78 18.16 6.31
CA TRP A 298 14.70 18.81 5.00
C TRP A 298 14.56 17.74 3.91
N PRO A 299 13.58 17.83 2.99
CA PRO A 299 13.35 16.78 2.01
C PRO A 299 14.62 16.44 1.21
N GLY A 300 15.03 15.16 1.25
CA GLY A 300 16.22 14.67 0.56
C GLY A 300 17.45 14.45 1.46
N SER A 301 17.45 14.97 2.68
CA SER A 301 18.54 14.84 3.65
C SER A 301 18.51 13.54 4.48
N GLU A 302 17.46 12.72 4.33
CA GLU A 302 17.25 11.50 5.13
C GLU A 302 18.41 10.50 4.97
N VAL A 303 19.01 10.44 3.78
CA VAL A 303 20.16 9.56 3.49
C VAL A 303 21.34 9.89 4.40
N THR A 304 21.65 11.17 4.58
CA THR A 304 22.81 11.62 5.37
C THR A 304 22.66 11.26 6.84
N ILE A 305 21.45 11.37 7.40
CA ILE A 305 21.16 10.87 8.76
C ILE A 305 21.36 9.35 8.85
N MET A 306 20.80 8.58 7.91
CA MET A 306 20.91 7.12 7.95
C MET A 306 22.35 6.64 7.78
N LEU A 307 23.14 7.30 6.92
CA LEU A 307 24.56 6.99 6.77
C LEU A 307 25.40 7.42 7.97
N ALA A 308 25.03 8.51 8.66
CA ALA A 308 25.68 8.88 9.91
C ALA A 308 25.40 7.87 11.03
N ILE A 309 24.18 7.35 11.11
CA ILE A 309 23.84 6.24 12.02
C ILE A 309 24.61 4.97 11.63
N ALA A 310 24.71 4.65 10.34
CA ALA A 310 25.50 3.51 9.86
C ALA A 310 26.97 3.64 10.28
N HIS A 311 27.60 4.79 10.03
CA HIS A 311 28.98 5.08 10.45
C HIS A 311 29.15 4.96 11.97
N TYR A 312 28.21 5.47 12.76
CA TYR A 312 28.20 5.31 14.22
C TYR A 312 28.26 3.83 14.66
N LEU A 313 27.41 2.98 14.06
CA LEU A 313 27.38 1.54 14.36
C LEU A 313 28.67 0.81 13.93
N ILE A 314 29.22 1.19 12.77
CA ILE A 314 30.45 0.60 12.21
C ILE A 314 31.66 0.95 13.08
N LYS A 315 31.84 2.24 13.41
CA LYS A 315 32.96 2.75 14.22
C LYS A 315 33.00 2.13 15.61
N ARG A 316 31.83 1.88 16.21
CA ARG A 316 31.70 1.23 17.52
C ARG A 316 31.77 -0.29 17.46
N ARG A 317 31.77 -0.87 16.25
CA ARG A 317 31.67 -2.32 16.01
C ARG A 317 30.46 -2.96 16.70
N SER A 318 29.37 -2.19 16.89
CA SER A 318 28.14 -2.65 17.56
C SER A 318 27.09 -3.21 16.60
N TYR A 319 27.36 -3.15 15.30
CA TYR A 319 26.58 -3.83 14.27
C TYR A 319 26.72 -5.36 14.34
N ASN A 320 25.81 -6.10 13.72
CA ASN A 320 25.81 -7.56 13.67
C ASN A 320 26.91 -8.09 12.71
N ARG A 321 28.13 -8.21 13.24
CA ARG A 321 29.32 -8.68 12.50
C ARG A 321 29.11 -10.05 11.84
N GLU A 322 28.42 -10.98 12.50
CA GLU A 322 28.18 -12.32 11.95
C GLU A 322 27.26 -12.28 10.73
N PHE A 323 26.18 -11.50 10.81
CA PHE A 323 25.26 -11.33 9.67
C PHE A 323 25.99 -10.75 8.47
N VAL A 324 26.72 -9.64 8.65
CA VAL A 324 27.43 -8.97 7.57
C VAL A 324 28.49 -9.89 6.94
N ARG A 325 29.28 -10.60 7.77
CA ARG A 325 30.30 -11.52 7.27
C ARG A 325 29.73 -12.66 6.43
N ARG A 326 28.53 -13.13 6.75
CA ARG A 326 27.87 -14.24 6.08
C ARG A 326 27.12 -13.84 4.82
N TRP A 327 26.44 -12.69 4.83
CA TRP A 327 25.44 -12.33 3.82
C TRP A 327 25.85 -11.19 2.90
N VAL A 328 26.93 -10.47 3.19
CA VAL A 328 27.45 -9.41 2.32
C VAL A 328 28.63 -9.95 1.51
N ASN A 329 28.72 -9.53 0.24
CA ASN A 329 29.80 -9.88 -0.70
C ASN A 329 31.12 -9.16 -0.37
N TRP A 330 31.54 -9.13 0.90
CA TRP A 330 32.68 -8.36 1.37
C TRP A 330 34.00 -8.81 0.72
N LYS A 331 34.16 -10.10 0.41
CA LYS A 331 35.35 -10.62 -0.29
C LYS A 331 35.46 -10.08 -1.71
N THR A 332 34.34 -10.04 -2.45
CA THR A 332 34.29 -9.45 -3.79
C THR A 332 34.60 -7.96 -3.72
N PHE A 333 34.01 -7.24 -2.76
CA PHE A 333 34.35 -5.85 -2.52
C PHE A 333 35.86 -5.66 -2.28
N MET A 334 36.48 -6.45 -1.40
CA MET A 334 37.92 -6.33 -1.14
C MET A 334 38.81 -6.63 -2.36
N ALA A 335 38.35 -7.49 -3.27
CA ALA A 335 39.07 -7.80 -4.50
C ALA A 335 38.95 -6.72 -5.58
N GLU A 336 37.81 -6.03 -5.66
CA GLU A 336 37.48 -5.11 -6.77
C GLU A 336 37.55 -3.62 -6.38
N ALA A 337 37.36 -3.29 -5.11
CA ALA A 337 37.28 -1.90 -4.61
C ALA A 337 38.52 -1.03 -4.91
N PRO A 338 39.77 -1.53 -4.81
CA PRO A 338 40.95 -0.71 -5.13
C PRO A 338 40.99 -0.15 -6.56
N GLY A 339 40.22 -0.74 -7.48
CA GLY A 339 40.09 -0.25 -8.87
C GLY A 339 38.86 0.64 -9.11
N THR A 340 38.07 0.94 -8.08
CA THR A 340 36.79 1.64 -8.21
C THR A 340 36.94 3.14 -7.95
N GLU A 341 36.47 3.97 -8.89
CA GLU A 341 36.47 5.44 -8.73
C GLU A 341 35.65 5.88 -7.50
N GLY A 342 36.18 6.83 -6.73
CA GLY A 342 35.53 7.37 -5.53
C GLY A 342 35.69 6.49 -4.27
N VAL A 343 36.29 5.32 -4.40
CA VAL A 343 36.79 4.52 -3.30
C VAL A 343 38.30 4.83 -3.21
N GLY A 344 38.73 5.57 -2.19
CA GLY A 344 40.13 6.02 -2.07
C GLY A 344 41.13 4.86 -1.99
N GLU A 345 42.42 5.15 -1.76
CA GLU A 345 43.42 4.11 -1.41
C GLU A 345 43.00 3.44 -0.09
N LEU A 346 42.11 2.46 -0.19
CA LEU A 346 41.65 1.68 0.95
C LEU A 346 42.78 0.76 1.41
N PRO A 347 42.95 0.56 2.72
CA PRO A 347 43.89 -0.41 3.25
C PRO A 347 43.42 -1.83 2.91
N VAL A 348 43.76 -2.29 1.70
CA VAL A 348 43.67 -3.69 1.31
C VAL A 348 44.87 -4.41 1.92
N GLY A 349 44.74 -4.76 3.20
CA GLY A 349 45.66 -5.66 3.90
C GLY A 349 45.60 -7.09 3.35
N ASP A 350 45.64 -8.09 4.22
CA ASP A 350 45.65 -9.51 3.85
C ASP A 350 44.29 -10.04 3.33
N GLY A 351 43.31 -9.15 3.11
CA GLY A 351 41.97 -9.50 2.64
C GLY A 351 41.10 -10.13 3.74
N THR A 352 41.31 -9.74 4.99
CA THR A 352 40.54 -10.21 6.15
C THR A 352 39.18 -9.50 6.26
N PHE A 353 38.31 -10.00 7.14
CA PHE A 353 37.05 -9.32 7.42
C PHE A 353 37.28 -8.02 8.20
N GLU A 354 38.31 -8.00 9.05
CA GLU A 354 38.77 -6.81 9.78
C GLU A 354 39.28 -5.72 8.82
N ASP A 355 39.97 -6.09 7.73
CA ASP A 355 40.35 -5.15 6.68
C ASP A 355 39.11 -4.55 6.00
N PHE A 356 38.12 -5.38 5.66
CA PHE A 356 36.83 -4.92 5.14
C PHE A 356 36.13 -3.95 6.11
N GLU A 357 36.16 -4.26 7.40
CA GLU A 357 35.60 -3.43 8.46
C GLU A 357 36.28 -2.05 8.57
N ASN A 358 37.58 -1.97 8.36
CA ASN A 358 38.33 -0.71 8.32
C ASN A 358 38.02 0.08 7.04
N CYS A 359 37.93 -0.61 5.89
CA CYS A 359 37.50 0.00 4.63
C CYS A 359 36.10 0.61 4.74
N LEU A 360 35.16 -0.12 5.35
CA LEU A 360 33.79 0.34 5.53
C LEU A 360 33.73 1.58 6.43
N GLU A 361 34.53 1.62 7.50
CA GLU A 361 34.64 2.81 8.37
C GLU A 361 35.15 4.03 7.60
N GLN A 362 36.19 3.86 6.78
CA GLN A 362 36.74 4.96 5.97
C GLN A 362 35.76 5.46 4.90
N LEU A 363 35.06 4.54 4.22
CA LEU A 363 34.07 4.88 3.20
C LEU A 363 32.94 5.77 3.73
N TYR A 364 32.56 5.58 4.99
CA TYR A 364 31.47 6.33 5.62
C TYR A 364 31.94 7.39 6.61
N ALA A 365 33.25 7.66 6.70
CA ALA A 365 33.84 8.54 7.70
C ALA A 365 33.30 9.99 7.63
N GLU A 366 32.95 10.45 6.43
CA GLU A 366 32.39 11.79 6.21
C GLU A 366 30.94 11.96 6.69
N PHE A 367 30.25 10.87 7.01
CA PHE A 367 28.88 10.91 7.53
C PHE A 367 28.91 10.99 9.05
N THR A 368 29.11 12.20 9.58
CA THR A 368 29.05 12.47 11.02
C THR A 368 27.67 12.97 11.44
N PHE A 369 27.38 12.95 12.74
CA PHE A 369 26.13 13.51 13.26
C PHE A 369 26.05 15.03 13.08
N GLU A 370 27.18 15.74 13.12
CA GLU A 370 27.25 17.18 12.85
C GLU A 370 26.85 17.49 11.40
N ARG A 371 27.42 16.76 10.44
CA ARG A 371 27.02 16.90 9.03
C ARG A 371 25.54 16.57 8.84
N ALA A 372 25.07 15.49 9.44
CA ALA A 372 23.67 15.09 9.35
C ALA A 372 22.75 16.17 9.93
N ALA A 373 23.10 16.78 11.05
CA ALA A 373 22.35 17.87 11.66
C ALA A 373 22.35 19.13 10.77
N GLU A 374 23.49 19.48 10.20
CA GLU A 374 23.62 20.62 9.27
C GLU A 374 22.78 20.41 8.00
N GLU A 375 22.92 19.28 7.33
CA GLU A 375 22.25 19.02 6.05
C GLU A 375 20.73 18.84 6.21
N SER A 376 20.31 18.18 7.29
CA SER A 376 18.89 17.90 7.54
C SER A 376 18.15 18.98 8.31
N GLN A 377 18.87 19.92 8.92
CA GLN A 377 18.36 20.92 9.87
C GLN A 377 17.67 20.29 11.09
N VAL A 378 17.97 19.02 11.39
CA VAL A 378 17.49 18.32 12.57
C VAL A 378 18.48 18.52 13.73
N PRO A 379 18.02 18.81 14.96
CA PRO A 379 18.90 18.93 16.10
C PRO A 379 19.73 17.65 16.32
N ILE A 380 21.03 17.82 16.52
CA ILE A 380 22.00 16.72 16.58
C ILE A 380 21.66 15.69 17.68
N GLU A 381 21.11 16.16 18.80
CA GLU A 381 20.68 15.32 19.92
C GLU A 381 19.59 14.32 19.53
N ARG A 382 18.69 14.69 18.59
CA ARG A 382 17.64 13.79 18.09
C ARG A 382 18.19 12.72 17.16
N ILE A 383 19.25 13.04 16.42
CA ILE A 383 19.96 12.10 15.57
C ILE A 383 20.71 11.09 16.45
N ILE A 384 21.39 11.55 17.50
CA ILE A 384 22.05 10.69 18.49
C ILE A 384 21.05 9.76 19.18
N GLU A 385 19.94 10.31 19.70
CA GLU A 385 18.86 9.52 20.33
C GLU A 385 18.33 8.44 19.37
N THR A 386 18.18 8.76 18.09
CA THR A 386 17.78 7.80 17.05
C THR A 386 18.80 6.68 16.87
N ALA A 387 20.10 7.02 16.82
CA ALA A 387 21.18 6.05 16.67
C ALA A 387 21.24 5.08 17.85
N GLU A 388 21.09 5.58 19.08
CA GLU A 388 21.09 4.78 20.31
C GLU A 388 19.89 3.82 20.36
N ILE A 389 18.70 4.28 19.94
CA ILE A 389 17.50 3.42 19.85
C ILE A 389 17.73 2.29 18.82
N ILE A 390 18.33 2.60 17.67
CA ILE A 390 18.61 1.62 16.62
C ILE A 390 19.67 0.60 17.08
N GLU A 391 20.75 1.07 17.71
CA GLU A 391 21.78 0.21 18.30
C GLU A 391 21.17 -0.75 19.34
N ALA A 392 20.34 -0.24 20.25
CA ALA A 392 19.67 -1.02 21.29
C ALA A 392 18.64 -2.03 20.74
N ALA A 393 18.08 -1.77 19.55
CA ALA A 393 17.13 -2.68 18.91
C ALA A 393 17.79 -3.99 18.44
N GLY A 394 19.08 -3.95 18.08
CA GLY A 394 19.79 -5.08 17.50
C GLY A 394 19.08 -5.61 16.25
N ASP A 395 18.93 -6.93 16.15
CA ASP A 395 18.27 -7.60 15.03
C ASP A 395 16.74 -7.40 14.96
N ARG A 396 16.14 -6.53 15.81
CA ARG A 396 14.69 -6.26 15.86
C ARG A 396 14.34 -4.84 15.39
N LEU A 397 15.04 -4.38 14.35
CA LEU A 397 14.78 -3.13 13.66
C LEU A 397 13.83 -3.35 12.47
N ALA A 398 12.61 -2.82 12.57
CA ALA A 398 11.63 -2.79 11.49
C ALA A 398 11.65 -1.41 10.81
N THR A 399 11.73 -1.39 9.48
CA THR A 399 11.93 -0.17 8.69
C THR A 399 10.90 -0.07 7.57
N HIS A 400 10.43 1.14 7.27
CA HIS A 400 9.58 1.35 6.10
C HIS A 400 9.79 2.74 5.50
N VAL A 401 9.95 2.80 4.18
CA VAL A 401 9.84 4.04 3.40
C VAL A 401 8.72 3.88 2.39
N TRP A 402 7.87 4.89 2.28
CA TRP A 402 6.82 4.90 1.26
C TRP A 402 7.22 5.74 0.04
N ARG A 403 6.82 7.02 0.00
CA ARG A 403 6.90 7.83 -1.23
C ARG A 403 7.66 9.14 -1.14
N SER A 404 7.53 9.95 -0.07
CA SER A 404 7.95 11.35 -0.16
C SER A 404 9.46 11.50 -0.40
N ALA A 405 10.31 11.08 0.54
CA ALA A 405 11.76 11.23 0.39
C ALA A 405 12.33 10.48 -0.83
N SER A 406 11.73 9.32 -1.16
CA SER A 406 12.18 8.47 -2.27
C SER A 406 11.73 8.94 -3.66
N MET A 407 10.58 9.61 -3.78
CA MET A 407 10.07 10.07 -5.08
C MET A 407 10.24 11.56 -5.32
N GLY A 408 10.21 12.37 -4.26
CA GLY A 408 10.24 13.83 -4.37
C GLY A 408 11.62 14.39 -4.73
N ASN A 409 12.66 13.56 -4.71
CA ASN A 409 14.05 13.98 -4.83
C ASN A 409 14.79 13.21 -5.92
N ARG A 410 15.66 13.90 -6.65
CA ARG A 410 16.63 13.26 -7.55
C ARG A 410 17.52 12.33 -6.72
N GLY A 411 17.66 11.08 -7.15
CA GLY A 411 18.43 10.07 -6.41
C GLY A 411 17.68 9.45 -5.23
N GLY A 412 16.37 9.67 -5.06
CA GLY A 412 15.60 9.16 -3.92
C GLY A 412 15.59 7.64 -3.73
N TRP A 413 16.08 6.85 -4.70
CA TRP A 413 16.35 5.42 -4.51
C TRP A 413 17.41 5.14 -3.43
N GLN A 414 18.32 6.09 -3.19
CA GLN A 414 19.32 6.03 -2.13
C GLN A 414 18.66 6.05 -0.74
N VAL A 415 17.47 6.64 -0.57
CA VAL A 415 16.73 6.62 0.70
C VAL A 415 16.40 5.19 1.10
N ALA A 416 15.78 4.42 0.20
CA ALA A 416 15.46 3.02 0.48
C ALA A 416 16.73 2.17 0.64
N ARG A 417 17.78 2.44 -0.15
CA ARG A 417 19.05 1.74 -0.06
C ARG A 417 19.75 1.98 1.29
N ALA A 418 19.85 3.22 1.74
CA ALA A 418 20.45 3.57 3.03
C ALA A 418 19.58 3.08 4.21
N LEU A 419 18.26 3.14 4.08
CA LEU A 419 17.35 2.58 5.09
C LEU A 419 17.56 1.08 5.28
N PHE A 420 17.64 0.33 4.18
CA PHE A 420 17.86 -1.11 4.24
C PHE A 420 19.30 -1.47 4.63
N PHE A 421 20.27 -0.56 4.40
CA PHE A 421 21.63 -0.74 4.90
C PHE A 421 21.66 -0.84 6.43
N LEU A 422 20.83 -0.06 7.13
CA LEU A 422 20.69 -0.18 8.58
C LEU A 422 20.15 -1.56 9.00
N ASN A 423 19.22 -2.15 8.24
CA ASN A 423 18.76 -3.52 8.49
C ASN A 423 19.88 -4.55 8.28
N VAL A 424 20.71 -4.37 7.26
CA VAL A 424 21.87 -5.23 7.00
C VAL A 424 22.89 -5.13 8.13
N LEU A 425 23.24 -3.92 8.56
CA LEU A 425 24.18 -3.69 9.66
C LEU A 425 23.66 -4.27 10.97
N THR A 426 22.39 -4.07 11.30
CA THR A 426 21.79 -4.62 12.52
C THR A 426 21.52 -6.13 12.44
N GLY A 427 21.63 -6.73 11.25
CA GLY A 427 21.26 -8.11 11.00
C GLY A 427 19.75 -8.37 11.13
N SER A 428 18.93 -7.33 10.95
CA SER A 428 17.48 -7.39 11.09
C SER A 428 16.74 -7.76 9.80
N VAL A 429 17.45 -8.30 8.81
CA VAL A 429 16.85 -8.76 7.54
C VAL A 429 16.21 -10.14 7.78
N GLY A 430 14.88 -10.20 7.70
CA GLY A 430 14.14 -11.46 7.85
C GLY A 430 14.08 -12.06 9.26
N SER A 431 14.50 -11.31 10.28
CA SER A 431 14.41 -11.70 11.70
C SER A 431 13.02 -11.39 12.28
N VAL A 432 12.69 -11.99 13.43
CA VAL A 432 11.48 -11.65 14.19
C VAL A 432 11.59 -10.21 14.71
N GLY A 433 10.64 -9.35 14.36
CA GLY A 433 10.72 -7.90 14.63
C GLY A 433 11.61 -7.11 13.66
N GLY A 434 12.19 -7.76 12.66
CA GLY A 434 13.00 -7.14 11.62
C GLY A 434 12.20 -6.73 10.37
N THR A 435 12.91 -6.61 9.25
CA THR A 435 12.34 -6.29 7.93
C THR A 435 12.59 -7.43 6.95
N SER A 436 11.51 -8.02 6.42
CA SER A 436 11.56 -8.98 5.31
C SER A 436 11.36 -8.28 3.96
N PHE A 437 11.49 -9.01 2.85
CA PHE A 437 11.01 -8.54 1.55
C PHE A 437 9.55 -8.97 1.29
N ASN A 438 8.83 -8.17 0.52
CA ASN A 438 7.45 -8.43 0.14
C ASN A 438 7.26 -9.79 -0.56
N SER A 439 8.24 -10.21 -1.37
CA SER A 439 8.21 -11.48 -2.10
C SER A 439 8.12 -12.71 -1.20
N TRP A 440 8.46 -12.59 0.09
CA TRP A 440 8.37 -13.67 1.07
C TRP A 440 6.98 -13.78 1.69
N ASN A 441 6.23 -12.66 1.75
CA ASN A 441 4.98 -12.55 2.50
C ASN A 441 3.75 -12.21 1.64
N LYS A 442 3.94 -11.86 0.36
CA LYS A 442 2.86 -11.64 -0.61
C LYS A 442 2.68 -12.90 -1.47
N PHE A 443 1.42 -13.31 -1.66
CA PHE A 443 1.09 -14.30 -2.68
C PHE A 443 0.83 -13.60 -4.02
N VAL A 444 1.42 -14.11 -5.10
CA VAL A 444 1.15 -13.64 -6.47
C VAL A 444 0.91 -14.87 -7.36
N PRO A 445 -0.22 -14.96 -8.05
CA PRO A 445 -0.50 -16.10 -8.92
C PRO A 445 0.49 -16.15 -10.10
N LYS A 446 1.05 -17.33 -10.36
CA LYS A 446 1.90 -17.57 -11.53
C LYS A 446 1.03 -18.10 -12.69
N PRO A 447 1.01 -17.44 -13.86
CA PRO A 447 0.30 -17.98 -15.03
C PRO A 447 0.84 -19.35 -15.44
N PHE A 448 -0.05 -20.26 -15.87
CA PHE A 448 0.32 -21.60 -16.32
C PHE A 448 1.20 -21.62 -17.59
N LYS A 449 1.18 -20.53 -18.36
CA LYS A 449 1.98 -20.35 -19.58
C LYS A 449 2.25 -18.87 -19.81
N GLN A 450 3.49 -18.52 -20.11
CA GLN A 450 3.88 -17.18 -20.55
C GLN A 450 4.06 -17.16 -22.07
N PRO A 451 3.65 -16.08 -22.75
CA PRO A 451 4.00 -15.88 -24.15
C PRO A 451 5.53 -15.74 -24.30
N PRO A 452 6.10 -16.13 -25.46
CA PRO A 452 7.51 -15.93 -25.71
C PRO A 452 7.83 -14.43 -25.74
N ALA A 453 9.04 -14.07 -25.33
CA ALA A 453 9.57 -12.74 -25.60
C ALA A 453 9.62 -12.53 -27.12
N PHE A 454 9.37 -11.31 -27.56
CA PHE A 454 9.47 -10.92 -28.97
C PHE A 454 10.44 -9.76 -29.11
N ASN A 455 11.16 -9.73 -30.22
CA ASN A 455 12.17 -8.70 -30.48
C ASN A 455 11.47 -7.42 -30.97
N ALA A 456 11.09 -6.56 -30.05
CA ALA A 456 10.63 -5.20 -30.29
C ALA A 456 11.12 -4.32 -29.14
N TRP A 457 11.37 -3.05 -29.44
CA TRP A 457 11.73 -2.04 -28.46
C TRP A 457 10.83 -0.83 -28.65
N ASN A 458 10.21 -0.37 -27.57
CA ASN A 458 9.35 0.81 -27.58
C ASN A 458 10.06 1.99 -26.92
N ASP A 459 10.62 2.88 -27.76
CA ASP A 459 11.32 4.10 -27.34
C ASP A 459 10.42 5.10 -26.60
N LEU A 460 9.08 5.00 -26.76
CA LEU A 460 8.14 5.83 -25.99
C LEU A 460 7.95 5.32 -24.55
N HIS A 461 8.48 4.13 -24.22
CA HIS A 461 8.42 3.54 -22.88
C HIS A 461 9.79 3.47 -22.21
N LEU A 462 10.77 2.92 -22.91
CA LEU A 462 12.14 2.72 -22.46
C LEU A 462 13.09 3.46 -23.42
N PRO A 463 13.15 4.79 -23.32
CA PRO A 463 14.08 5.61 -24.09
C PRO A 463 15.55 5.18 -23.92
N HIS A 464 16.32 5.18 -25.01
CA HIS A 464 17.75 4.84 -25.03
C HIS A 464 18.62 5.75 -24.15
N GLU A 465 18.17 6.96 -23.86
CA GLU A 465 18.88 7.94 -23.02
C GLU A 465 18.94 7.53 -21.54
N TRP A 466 18.05 6.62 -21.10
CA TRP A 466 18.00 6.12 -19.72
C TRP A 466 18.01 4.58 -19.69
N PRO A 467 19.11 3.94 -20.13
CA PRO A 467 19.19 2.48 -20.27
C PRO A 467 19.12 1.74 -18.92
N PHE A 468 19.29 2.46 -17.81
CA PHE A 468 19.20 1.93 -16.44
C PHE A 468 17.88 2.30 -15.73
N ALA A 469 16.86 2.77 -16.46
CA ALA A 469 15.55 2.98 -15.89
C ALA A 469 14.99 1.65 -15.35
N HIS A 470 14.63 1.64 -14.06
CA HIS A 470 14.13 0.42 -13.41
C HIS A 470 12.70 0.06 -13.83
N TYR A 471 11.93 1.05 -14.27
CA TYR A 471 10.57 0.93 -14.80
C TYR A 471 10.40 1.86 -16.00
N GLU A 472 9.39 1.61 -16.82
CA GLU A 472 9.02 2.42 -17.99
C GLU A 472 8.73 3.88 -17.64
N MET A 473 9.25 4.81 -18.46
CA MET A 473 9.22 6.26 -18.24
C MET A 473 7.86 6.89 -18.59
N SER A 474 6.81 6.32 -18.00
CA SER A 474 5.40 6.53 -18.35
C SER A 474 4.92 7.98 -18.36
N PHE A 475 5.44 8.80 -17.45
CA PHE A 475 5.08 10.20 -17.31
C PHE A 475 5.71 11.11 -18.38
N LEU A 476 6.75 10.63 -19.08
CA LEU A 476 7.40 11.36 -20.18
C LEU A 476 6.73 11.15 -21.55
N LEU A 477 5.78 10.20 -21.64
CA LEU A 477 5.07 9.91 -22.89
C LEU A 477 4.60 11.15 -23.66
N PRO A 478 3.88 12.13 -23.07
CA PRO A 478 3.42 13.30 -23.83
C PRO A 478 4.57 14.15 -24.36
N HIS A 479 5.71 14.20 -23.65
CA HIS A 479 6.90 14.91 -24.12
C HIS A 479 7.51 14.21 -25.34
N PHE A 480 7.64 12.88 -25.31
CA PHE A 480 8.15 12.11 -26.45
C PHE A 480 7.26 12.24 -27.69
N LEU A 481 5.94 12.27 -27.51
CA LEU A 481 5.00 12.53 -28.58
C LEU A 481 5.19 13.95 -29.15
N GLN A 482 5.36 14.95 -28.29
CA GLN A 482 5.57 16.34 -28.70
C GLN A 482 6.90 16.54 -29.46
N GLU A 483 7.96 15.86 -29.03
CA GLU A 483 9.27 15.81 -29.71
C GLU A 483 9.22 15.10 -31.09
N GLY A 484 8.09 14.47 -31.42
CA GLY A 484 7.93 13.76 -32.69
C GLY A 484 8.61 12.38 -32.72
N ARG A 485 8.91 11.80 -31.55
CA ARG A 485 9.55 10.47 -31.44
C ARG A 485 8.62 9.34 -31.89
N GLY A 486 7.31 9.58 -31.92
CA GLY A 486 6.33 8.63 -32.42
C GLY A 486 4.90 9.08 -32.19
N ASP A 487 3.98 8.14 -32.43
CA ASP A 487 2.54 8.25 -32.18
C ASP A 487 2.00 6.94 -31.58
N VAL A 488 0.76 6.99 -31.09
CA VAL A 488 0.01 5.86 -30.53
C VAL A 488 -1.29 5.69 -31.31
N ASP A 489 -1.45 4.51 -31.93
CA ASP A 489 -2.66 4.18 -32.69
C ASP A 489 -3.85 3.91 -31.77
N VAL A 490 -3.63 3.15 -30.69
CA VAL A 490 -4.66 2.86 -29.68
C VAL A 490 -4.08 2.96 -28.28
N TYR A 491 -4.55 3.94 -27.52
CA TYR A 491 -4.15 4.23 -26.15
C TYR A 491 -5.24 3.82 -25.16
N PHE A 492 -4.96 2.89 -24.27
CA PHE A 492 -5.86 2.47 -23.20
C PHE A 492 -5.42 3.10 -21.88
N THR A 493 -6.33 3.80 -21.19
CA THR A 493 -6.14 4.17 -19.79
C THR A 493 -7.03 3.31 -18.91
N ARG A 494 -6.45 2.55 -17.97
CA ARG A 494 -7.23 1.73 -17.03
C ARG A 494 -7.03 2.22 -15.60
N VAL A 495 -8.10 2.76 -15.01
CA VAL A 495 -8.09 3.34 -13.64
C VAL A 495 -6.90 4.29 -13.49
N TYR A 496 -6.71 5.12 -14.51
CA TYR A 496 -5.56 6.01 -14.67
C TYR A 496 -6.03 7.36 -15.20
N ASN A 497 -5.54 8.42 -14.58
CA ASN A 497 -5.88 9.80 -14.92
C ASN A 497 -4.60 10.61 -15.15
N PRO A 498 -3.91 10.39 -16.27
CA PRO A 498 -2.57 10.94 -16.51
C PRO A 498 -2.51 12.47 -16.41
N LEU A 499 -3.57 13.18 -16.79
CA LEU A 499 -3.64 14.63 -16.71
C LEU A 499 -3.54 15.13 -15.26
N TRP A 500 -4.16 14.42 -14.31
CA TRP A 500 -4.22 14.85 -12.92
C TRP A 500 -3.05 14.38 -12.06
N ILE A 501 -2.56 13.15 -12.27
CA ILE A 501 -1.62 12.51 -11.33
C ILE A 501 -0.15 12.58 -11.75
N ASN A 502 0.15 12.86 -13.01
CA ASN A 502 1.54 13.01 -13.45
C ASN A 502 2.06 14.43 -13.18
N PRO A 503 3.39 14.59 -13.03
CA PRO A 503 4.00 15.89 -13.21
C PRO A 503 3.68 16.42 -14.62
N ASP A 504 3.50 17.74 -14.72
CA ASP A 504 3.21 18.45 -15.97
C ASP A 504 1.97 17.92 -16.72
N GLY A 505 0.83 17.86 -16.02
CA GLY A 505 -0.45 17.44 -16.57
C GLY A 505 -0.92 18.22 -17.81
N PHE A 506 -0.42 19.43 -18.06
CA PHE A 506 -0.76 20.20 -19.26
C PHE A 506 -0.19 19.59 -20.53
N MET A 507 0.99 18.97 -20.48
CA MET A 507 1.52 18.21 -21.60
C MET A 507 0.64 17.01 -21.95
N TRP A 508 0.03 16.37 -20.95
CA TRP A 508 -0.98 15.35 -21.18
C TRP A 508 -2.25 15.91 -21.80
N LEU A 509 -2.71 17.10 -21.40
CA LEU A 509 -3.84 17.77 -22.03
C LEU A 509 -3.58 18.02 -23.52
N GLU A 510 -2.39 18.52 -23.88
CA GLU A 510 -1.99 18.75 -25.27
C GLU A 510 -1.98 17.43 -26.06
N ALA A 511 -1.28 16.41 -25.56
CA ALA A 511 -1.15 15.11 -26.23
C ALA A 511 -2.50 14.40 -26.40
N LEU A 512 -3.38 14.47 -25.39
CA LEU A 512 -4.71 13.85 -25.47
C LEU A 512 -5.61 14.57 -26.48
N ARG A 513 -5.48 15.89 -26.66
CA ARG A 513 -6.26 16.64 -27.65
C ARG A 513 -5.81 16.40 -29.09
N ASP A 514 -4.54 16.08 -29.30
CA ASP A 514 -3.96 15.88 -30.63
C ASP A 514 -4.25 14.47 -31.17
N GLU A 515 -5.21 14.38 -32.10
CA GLU A 515 -5.59 13.12 -32.77
C GLU A 515 -4.46 12.55 -33.66
N SER A 516 -3.44 13.34 -34.01
CA SER A 516 -2.27 12.84 -34.74
C SER A 516 -1.28 12.09 -33.83
N LYS A 517 -1.26 12.42 -32.54
CA LYS A 517 -0.37 11.80 -31.53
C LYS A 517 -1.02 10.61 -30.86
N ILE A 518 -2.29 10.75 -30.47
CA ILE A 518 -3.11 9.69 -29.89
C ILE A 518 -4.34 9.52 -30.77
N LYS A 519 -4.29 8.53 -31.68
CA LYS A 519 -5.31 8.36 -32.74
C LYS A 519 -6.62 7.77 -32.23
N CYS A 520 -6.55 6.94 -31.19
CA CYS A 520 -7.71 6.37 -30.52
C CYS A 520 -7.44 6.25 -29.01
N HIS A 521 -8.18 6.97 -28.18
CA HIS A 521 -8.11 6.85 -26.72
C HIS A 521 -9.31 6.08 -26.18
N VAL A 522 -9.05 4.97 -25.49
CA VAL A 522 -10.05 4.14 -24.81
C VAL A 522 -9.85 4.25 -23.29
N ALA A 523 -10.80 4.86 -22.60
CA ALA A 523 -10.74 5.00 -21.15
C ALA A 523 -11.58 3.94 -20.43
N LEU A 524 -10.94 3.06 -19.67
CA LEU A 524 -11.56 2.14 -18.74
C LEU A 524 -11.62 2.79 -17.35
N THR A 525 -12.77 3.38 -17.01
CA THR A 525 -12.93 4.17 -15.79
C THR A 525 -14.34 4.01 -15.19
N PRO A 526 -14.48 4.00 -13.85
CA PRO A 526 -15.81 3.95 -13.22
C PRO A 526 -16.52 5.32 -13.25
N THR A 527 -15.77 6.41 -13.26
CA THR A 527 -16.27 7.79 -13.14
C THR A 527 -15.62 8.67 -14.20
N TRP A 528 -16.23 9.81 -14.47
CA TRP A 528 -15.59 10.87 -15.25
C TRP A 528 -14.32 11.36 -14.54
N ASN A 529 -13.32 11.72 -15.33
CA ASN A 529 -12.08 12.33 -14.88
C ASN A 529 -11.48 13.17 -16.02
N GLU A 530 -10.49 13.98 -15.69
CA GLU A 530 -9.89 14.97 -16.58
C GLU A 530 -9.33 14.35 -17.87
N SER A 531 -8.77 13.14 -17.79
CA SER A 531 -8.23 12.44 -18.96
C SER A 531 -9.31 11.77 -19.80
N ALA A 532 -10.30 11.14 -19.16
CA ALA A 532 -11.40 10.44 -19.82
C ALA A 532 -12.27 11.38 -20.68
N TRP A 533 -12.30 12.67 -20.34
CA TRP A 533 -13.01 13.70 -21.12
C TRP A 533 -12.52 13.81 -22.58
N PHE A 534 -11.27 13.40 -22.84
CA PHE A 534 -10.65 13.41 -24.16
C PHE A 534 -10.65 12.04 -24.86
N ALA A 535 -11.33 11.04 -24.30
CA ALA A 535 -11.39 9.72 -24.91
C ALA A 535 -12.26 9.68 -26.18
N ASP A 536 -12.02 8.68 -27.02
CA ASP A 536 -12.90 8.30 -28.12
C ASP A 536 -13.94 7.27 -27.66
N TYR A 537 -13.54 6.38 -26.74
CA TYR A 537 -14.41 5.39 -26.12
C TYR A 537 -14.27 5.41 -24.60
N ILE A 538 -15.40 5.35 -23.90
CA ILE A 538 -15.45 5.10 -22.47
C ILE A 538 -16.03 3.72 -22.22
N LEU A 539 -15.30 2.90 -21.47
CA LEU A 539 -15.71 1.57 -21.08
C LEU A 539 -15.95 1.55 -19.56
N PRO A 540 -17.20 1.36 -19.09
CA PRO A 540 -17.54 1.50 -17.68
C PRO A 540 -16.93 0.37 -16.83
N MET A 541 -16.36 0.75 -15.70
CA MET A 541 -15.67 -0.16 -14.77
C MET A 541 -16.37 -0.25 -13.40
N GLY A 542 -16.39 -1.45 -12.82
CA GLY A 542 -16.84 -1.70 -11.46
C GLY A 542 -15.94 -1.09 -10.38
N HIS A 543 -16.51 -0.77 -9.23
CA HIS A 543 -15.77 -0.51 -8.01
C HIS A 543 -15.48 -1.82 -7.26
N ALA A 544 -14.92 -1.71 -6.05
CA ALA A 544 -14.51 -2.84 -5.23
C ALA A 544 -15.58 -3.94 -5.07
N GLY A 545 -16.84 -3.57 -4.92
CA GLY A 545 -17.95 -4.52 -4.72
C GLY A 545 -18.55 -5.11 -5.98
N GLU A 546 -17.96 -4.89 -7.16
CA GLU A 546 -18.61 -5.14 -8.45
C GLU A 546 -17.75 -5.93 -9.43
N ARG A 547 -16.58 -6.40 -8.99
CA ARG A 547 -15.59 -7.09 -9.85
C ARG A 547 -14.88 -8.22 -9.14
N HIS A 548 -14.22 -9.05 -9.96
CA HIS A 548 -13.44 -10.18 -9.51
C HIS A 548 -11.95 -9.88 -9.57
N ASP A 549 -11.27 -9.96 -8.44
CA ASP A 549 -9.82 -9.86 -8.37
C ASP A 549 -9.28 -10.76 -7.25
N ILE A 550 -8.09 -11.30 -7.45
CA ILE A 550 -7.31 -11.96 -6.39
C ILE A 550 -6.44 -10.88 -5.73
N MET A 551 -6.36 -10.88 -4.40
CA MET A 551 -5.57 -9.89 -3.67
C MET A 551 -4.75 -10.55 -2.56
N SER A 552 -3.51 -10.09 -2.43
CA SER A 552 -2.61 -10.38 -1.31
C SER A 552 -1.69 -9.18 -1.11
N GLN A 553 -1.32 -8.87 0.14
CA GLN A 553 -0.37 -7.80 0.49
C GLN A 553 0.50 -8.22 1.68
N GLU A 554 1.75 -7.78 1.68
CA GLU A 554 2.82 -8.11 2.63
C GLU A 554 2.69 -7.41 4.00
N THR A 555 1.47 -7.39 4.54
CA THR A 555 1.11 -6.65 5.77
C THR A 555 1.76 -7.19 7.07
N HIS A 556 2.29 -8.41 7.04
CA HIS A 556 2.99 -9.08 8.14
C HIS A 556 3.80 -10.27 7.62
N ALA A 557 4.56 -10.92 8.53
CA ALA A 557 5.24 -12.18 8.29
C ALA A 557 4.24 -13.34 8.09
N GLY A 558 3.56 -13.36 6.95
CA GLY A 558 2.59 -14.39 6.59
C GLY A 558 1.96 -14.12 5.23
N GLN A 559 1.70 -15.20 4.49
CA GLN A 559 0.99 -15.16 3.21
C GLN A 559 -0.50 -15.39 3.43
N TRP A 560 -1.31 -14.65 2.68
CA TRP A 560 -2.77 -14.80 2.67
C TRP A 560 -3.32 -14.44 1.29
N ILE A 561 -4.51 -14.94 1.00
CA ILE A 561 -5.24 -14.67 -0.24
C ILE A 561 -6.62 -14.17 0.16
N GLY A 562 -7.06 -13.11 -0.51
CA GLY A 562 -8.43 -12.62 -0.45
C GLY A 562 -9.02 -12.51 -1.84
N PHE A 563 -10.33 -12.66 -1.92
CA PHE A 563 -11.09 -12.52 -3.16
C PHE A 563 -11.92 -11.24 -3.12
N ARG A 564 -11.66 -10.32 -4.06
CA ARG A 564 -12.61 -9.29 -4.40
C ARG A 564 -13.67 -9.94 -5.28
N GLN A 565 -14.94 -9.75 -4.93
CA GLN A 565 -16.06 -10.36 -5.64
C GLN A 565 -17.23 -9.38 -5.79
N PRO A 566 -18.04 -9.51 -6.86
CA PRO A 566 -19.24 -8.72 -7.08
C PRO A 566 -20.34 -9.08 -6.09
N VAL A 567 -20.55 -8.24 -5.09
CA VAL A 567 -21.37 -8.57 -3.91
C VAL A 567 -22.85 -8.73 -4.24
N ARG A 568 -23.36 -7.96 -5.22
CA ARG A 568 -24.75 -8.07 -5.69
C ARG A 568 -24.99 -9.39 -6.41
N ARG A 569 -24.08 -9.78 -7.31
CA ARG A 569 -24.12 -11.06 -8.01
C ARG A 569 -24.20 -12.22 -7.02
N VAL A 570 -23.29 -12.26 -6.04
CA VAL A 570 -23.25 -13.31 -5.02
C VAL A 570 -24.56 -13.36 -4.22
N ALA A 571 -25.11 -12.20 -3.84
CA ALA A 571 -26.38 -12.15 -3.13
C ALA A 571 -27.56 -12.65 -3.99
N MET A 572 -27.58 -12.31 -5.29
CA MET A 572 -28.59 -12.77 -6.25
C MET A 572 -28.51 -14.29 -6.46
N GLU A 573 -27.31 -14.83 -6.65
CA GLU A 573 -27.06 -16.27 -6.80
C GLU A 573 -27.50 -17.05 -5.53
N ARG A 574 -27.20 -16.52 -4.33
CA ARG A 574 -27.69 -17.09 -3.06
C ARG A 574 -29.22 -17.09 -2.95
N ALA A 575 -29.89 -16.17 -3.63
CA ALA A 575 -31.35 -16.12 -3.71
C ALA A 575 -31.93 -16.97 -4.87
N GLY A 576 -31.10 -17.77 -5.54
CA GLY A 576 -31.53 -18.65 -6.63
C GLY A 576 -31.67 -17.95 -7.99
N LYS A 577 -31.24 -16.69 -8.12
CA LYS A 577 -31.22 -16.00 -9.42
C LYS A 577 -29.98 -16.41 -10.21
N LYS A 578 -30.18 -16.79 -11.47
CA LYS A 578 -29.07 -17.08 -12.39
C LYS A 578 -28.48 -15.75 -12.89
N VAL A 579 -27.17 -15.59 -12.73
CA VAL A 579 -26.37 -14.48 -13.27
C VAL A 579 -25.26 -15.10 -14.10
N GLU A 580 -25.25 -14.84 -15.39
CA GLU A 580 -24.23 -15.34 -16.32
C GLU A 580 -23.03 -14.39 -16.35
N TYR A 581 -23.30 -13.09 -16.46
CA TYR A 581 -22.28 -12.06 -16.54
C TYR A 581 -22.40 -11.05 -15.41
N THR A 582 -21.26 -10.54 -14.93
CA THR A 582 -21.22 -9.66 -13.76
C THR A 582 -22.01 -8.36 -13.97
N TYR A 583 -22.05 -7.83 -15.19
CA TYR A 583 -22.82 -6.62 -15.51
C TYR A 583 -24.32 -6.78 -15.31
N GLU A 584 -24.86 -7.99 -15.37
CA GLU A 584 -26.30 -8.26 -15.14
C GLU A 584 -26.71 -8.00 -13.68
N ALA A 585 -25.75 -8.05 -12.75
CA ALA A 585 -25.98 -7.79 -11.33
C ALA A 585 -25.52 -6.38 -10.89
N ASN A 586 -24.64 -5.74 -11.66
CA ASN A 586 -24.15 -4.40 -11.37
C ASN A 586 -25.13 -3.32 -11.86
N PRO A 587 -25.02 -2.07 -11.39
CA PRO A 587 -25.77 -0.96 -12.00
C PRO A 587 -25.35 -0.76 -13.46
N GLY A 588 -26.31 -0.64 -14.38
CA GLY A 588 -26.02 -0.46 -15.80
C GLY A 588 -25.43 -1.69 -16.48
N GLU A 589 -24.40 -1.48 -17.30
CA GLU A 589 -23.63 -2.50 -18.03
C GLU A 589 -22.16 -2.50 -17.57
N VAL A 590 -21.95 -2.45 -16.25
CA VAL A 590 -20.62 -2.30 -15.64
C VAL A 590 -19.96 -3.66 -15.35
N TRP A 591 -18.67 -3.80 -15.69
CA TRP A 591 -17.87 -5.02 -15.43
C TRP A 591 -16.88 -4.96 -14.24
#